data_AF-U2DB46-F1
#
_entry.id   AF-U2DB46-F1
#
_cell.length_a   1.000
_cell.length_b   1.000
_cell.length_c   1.000
_cell.angle_alpha   90.00
_cell.angle_beta   90.00
_cell.angle_gamma   90.00
#
_symmetry.space_group_name_H-M   'P 1'
#
loop_
_entity.id
_entity.type
_entity.pdbx_description
1 polymer ?
#
loop_
_entity_poly.entity_id
_entity_poly.type
_entity_poly.pdbx_seq_one_letter_code
_entity_poly.pdbx_strand_id
1 'polypeptide(L)'
;PADAIRIIEREAADYDAEAVEKRMKLKKTEASMPAGKPHVCPGSMARSLNKKQEPPVQAEQKKVPQNAGEQTSRLAQWPVQIKLVPVNAPYFENAQLLIAADCTAYAYAGFHEKFMKDHVTLIGCPKLDEGDYADKLAEIIGNNSIRSIRIVRMEVPCCGGIENAVIRAMERSGKMIPWQVVTIACDGTIREEL
;
A
#
# COMPACT_ATOMS: atom_id res chain seq x y z
N PRO A 1 23.45 -17.31 -23.19
CA PRO A 1 22.74 -16.27 -23.98
C PRO A 1 23.53 -14.95 -23.94
N ALA A 2 24.52 -14.82 -24.83
CA ALA A 2 25.42 -13.67 -24.90
C ALA A 2 25.10 -12.85 -26.17
N ASP A 3 23.87 -12.33 -26.28
CA ASP A 3 23.51 -11.37 -27.35
C ASP A 3 22.13 -10.69 -27.13
N ALA A 4 21.62 -10.66 -25.88
CA ALA A 4 20.26 -10.18 -25.60
C ALA A 4 20.12 -8.65 -25.58
N ILE A 5 21.23 -7.92 -25.47
CA ILE A 5 21.25 -6.46 -25.40
C ILE A 5 22.38 -5.97 -26.31
N ARG A 6 22.03 -5.09 -27.26
CA ARG A 6 22.97 -4.38 -28.13
C ARG A 6 22.91 -2.90 -27.79
N ILE A 7 24.04 -2.36 -27.35
CA ILE A 7 24.19 -0.92 -27.15
C ILE A 7 24.47 -0.32 -28.54
N ILE A 8 23.58 0.55 -28.98
CA ILE A 8 23.71 1.27 -30.26
C ILE A 8 23.86 2.76 -29.95
N GLU A 9 24.99 3.32 -30.36
CA GLU A 9 25.17 4.76 -30.39
C GLU A 9 24.41 5.33 -31.59
N ARG A 10 23.66 6.39 -31.36
CA ARG A 10 22.98 7.15 -32.40
C ARG A 10 23.30 8.61 -32.21
N GLU A 11 23.58 9.27 -33.32
CA GLU A 11 23.79 10.70 -33.35
C GLU A 11 22.50 11.40 -32.90
N ALA A 12 22.59 12.24 -31.88
CA ALA A 12 21.52 13.08 -31.41
C ALA A 12 21.78 14.52 -31.90
N ALA A 13 20.71 15.27 -32.15
CA ALA A 13 20.86 16.70 -32.41
C ALA A 13 21.55 17.40 -31.23
N ASP A 14 22.40 18.38 -31.54
CA ASP A 14 23.06 19.18 -30.52
C ASP A 14 22.05 19.86 -29.58
N TYR A 15 22.44 20.02 -28.33
CA TYR A 15 21.61 20.67 -27.32
C TYR A 15 21.43 22.17 -27.65
N ASP A 16 20.22 22.56 -28.03
CA ASP A 16 19.85 23.96 -28.30
C ASP A 16 19.20 24.59 -27.06
N ALA A 17 19.99 25.39 -26.34
CA ALA A 17 19.54 26.09 -25.14
C ALA A 17 18.41 27.10 -25.43
N GLU A 18 18.38 27.73 -26.60
CA GLU A 18 17.31 28.68 -26.96
C GLU A 18 16.00 27.97 -27.26
N ALA A 19 16.03 26.82 -27.94
CA ALA A 19 14.85 26.01 -28.18
C ALA A 19 14.24 25.51 -26.87
N VAL A 20 15.08 25.12 -25.90
CA VAL A 20 14.64 24.74 -24.56
C VAL A 20 13.98 25.92 -23.85
N GLU A 21 14.59 27.10 -23.88
CA GLU A 21 14.05 28.27 -23.19
C GLU A 21 12.72 28.74 -23.82
N LYS A 22 12.63 28.75 -25.16
CA LYS A 22 11.38 29.03 -25.89
C LYS A 22 10.29 28.03 -25.51
N ARG A 23 10.61 26.73 -25.45
CA ARG A 23 9.65 25.68 -25.04
C ARG A 23 9.21 25.82 -23.59
N MET A 24 10.11 26.22 -22.68
CA MET A 24 9.79 26.47 -21.28
C MET A 24 8.88 27.71 -21.10
N LYS A 25 9.12 28.76 -21.90
CA LYS A 25 8.26 29.96 -21.95
C LYS A 25 6.88 29.62 -22.54
N LEU A 26 6.84 28.86 -23.64
CA LEU A 26 5.60 28.37 -24.26
C LEU A 26 4.78 27.50 -23.30
N LYS A 27 5.41 26.57 -22.56
CA LYS A 27 4.74 25.79 -21.52
C LYS A 27 4.21 26.64 -20.37
N LYS A 28 4.89 27.72 -20.00
CA LYS A 28 4.40 28.67 -18.99
C LYS A 28 3.19 29.46 -19.47
N THR A 29 3.10 29.78 -20.76
CA THR A 29 1.94 30.48 -21.34
C THR A 29 0.77 29.54 -21.68
N GLU A 30 1.06 28.31 -22.12
CA GLU A 30 0.08 27.24 -22.37
C GLU A 30 -0.47 26.60 -21.08
N ALA A 31 0.17 26.84 -19.92
CA ALA A 31 -0.36 26.52 -18.60
C ALA A 31 -1.58 27.39 -18.19
N SER A 32 -2.23 28.04 -19.15
CA SER A 32 -3.59 28.57 -19.04
C SER A 32 -4.63 27.47 -19.31
N MET A 33 -4.39 26.25 -18.84
CA MET A 33 -5.46 25.27 -18.59
C MET A 33 -6.21 25.74 -17.35
N PRO A 34 -7.54 25.53 -17.23
CA PRO A 34 -8.32 26.09 -16.13
C PRO A 34 -7.67 25.70 -14.80
N ALA A 35 -7.35 26.71 -14.00
CA ALA A 35 -6.89 26.56 -12.62
C ALA A 35 -7.95 25.76 -11.85
N GLY A 36 -7.79 24.44 -11.79
CA GLY A 36 -8.86 23.59 -11.29
C GLY A 36 -8.74 22.13 -11.65
N LYS A 37 -7.58 21.53 -11.37
CA LYS A 37 -7.41 20.18 -10.81
C LYS A 37 -5.91 19.85 -10.79
N PRO A 38 -5.26 19.76 -9.62
CA PRO A 38 -3.90 19.22 -9.59
C PRO A 38 -3.91 17.83 -10.24
N HIS A 39 -2.97 17.57 -11.14
CA HIS A 39 -2.74 16.23 -11.67
C HIS A 39 -2.18 15.35 -10.55
N VAL A 40 -3.07 14.78 -9.73
CA VAL A 40 -2.70 13.82 -8.69
C VAL A 40 -2.51 12.46 -9.35
N CYS A 41 -1.33 11.88 -9.21
CA CYS A 41 -1.07 10.51 -9.64
C CYS A 41 -2.08 9.57 -8.96
N PRO A 42 -2.77 8.67 -9.69
CA PRO A 42 -3.70 7.72 -9.07
C PRO A 42 -3.07 6.91 -7.93
N GLY A 43 -1.75 6.67 -7.98
CA GLY A 43 -0.97 6.00 -6.94
C GLY A 43 -0.89 6.75 -5.61
N SER A 44 -1.18 8.05 -5.59
CA SER A 44 -1.17 8.90 -4.38
C SER A 44 -2.57 9.37 -3.99
N MET A 45 -3.59 9.06 -4.79
CA MET A 45 -4.97 9.42 -4.48
C MET A 45 -5.57 8.42 -3.50
N ALA A 46 -5.89 8.88 -2.28
CA ALA A 46 -6.66 8.09 -1.33
C ALA A 46 -8.05 7.76 -1.89
N ARG A 47 -8.42 6.48 -1.85
CA ARG A 47 -9.71 5.94 -2.29
C ARG A 47 -10.14 4.85 -1.34
N SER A 48 -11.39 4.91 -0.89
CA SER A 48 -12.05 3.74 -0.28
C SER A 48 -12.55 2.85 -1.42
N LEU A 49 -12.23 1.57 -1.35
CA LEU A 49 -12.61 0.54 -2.32
C LEU A 49 -13.66 -0.42 -1.75
N ASN A 50 -14.01 -0.28 -0.47
CA ASN A 50 -15.10 -1.03 0.13
C ASN A 50 -16.39 -0.78 -0.67
N LYS A 51 -16.76 -1.77 -1.48
CA LYS A 51 -18.14 -1.92 -1.92
C LYS A 51 -18.94 -2.12 -0.64
N LYS A 52 -19.92 -1.26 -0.37
CA LYS A 52 -20.97 -1.54 0.62
C LYS A 52 -21.41 -2.97 0.33
N GLN A 53 -21.10 -3.91 1.23
CA GLN A 53 -21.78 -5.19 1.23
C GLN A 53 -23.19 -4.84 1.64
N GLU A 54 -24.03 -4.54 0.65
CA GLU A 54 -25.46 -4.42 0.89
C GLU A 54 -25.90 -5.75 1.51
N PRO A 55 -26.73 -5.72 2.58
CA PRO A 55 -27.34 -6.95 3.08
C PRO A 55 -27.97 -7.66 1.87
N PRO A 56 -27.89 -9.00 1.79
CA PRO A 56 -28.41 -9.71 0.63
C PRO A 56 -29.89 -9.41 0.55
N VAL A 57 -30.26 -8.51 -0.36
CA VAL A 57 -31.64 -8.31 -0.76
C VAL A 57 -32.04 -9.67 -1.30
N GLN A 58 -33.08 -10.26 -0.73
CA GLN A 58 -33.68 -11.51 -1.17
C GLN A 58 -34.36 -11.33 -2.54
N ALA A 59 -33.64 -10.76 -3.51
CA ALA A 59 -33.97 -10.92 -4.90
C ALA A 59 -33.39 -12.27 -5.30
N GLU A 60 -34.24 -13.12 -5.87
CA GLU A 60 -33.93 -14.45 -6.37
C GLU A 60 -32.75 -14.39 -7.34
N GLN A 61 -31.53 -14.44 -6.80
CA GLN A 61 -30.33 -14.59 -7.57
C GLN A 61 -30.37 -16.03 -8.08
N LYS A 62 -30.63 -16.19 -9.38
CA LYS A 62 -30.19 -17.37 -10.13
C LYS A 62 -28.79 -17.70 -9.61
N LYS A 63 -28.68 -18.80 -8.85
CA LYS A 63 -27.40 -19.38 -8.45
C LYS A 63 -26.69 -19.77 -9.74
N VAL A 64 -25.97 -18.83 -10.34
CA VAL A 64 -24.83 -19.18 -11.17
C VAL A 64 -23.92 -19.92 -10.21
N PRO A 65 -23.57 -21.20 -10.46
CA PRO A 65 -22.68 -21.91 -9.56
C PRO A 65 -21.41 -21.06 -9.48
N GLN A 66 -21.14 -20.50 -8.29
CA GLN A 66 -19.85 -19.93 -7.99
C GLN A 66 -18.87 -21.08 -8.21
N ASN A 67 -18.06 -20.98 -9.25
CA ASN A 67 -17.00 -21.93 -9.48
C ASN A 67 -16.22 -22.03 -8.17
N ALA A 68 -16.02 -23.24 -7.68
CA ALA A 68 -15.11 -23.51 -6.57
C ALA A 68 -13.71 -23.00 -6.98
N GLY A 69 -13.41 -21.73 -6.68
CA GLY A 69 -12.22 -21.06 -7.18
C GLY A 69 -12.29 -19.54 -7.38
N GLU A 70 -13.46 -18.88 -7.33
CA GLU A 70 -13.52 -17.42 -7.53
C GLU A 70 -12.94 -16.65 -6.33
N GLN A 71 -11.67 -16.21 -6.43
CA GLN A 71 -11.00 -15.40 -5.42
C GLN A 71 -11.52 -13.96 -5.45
N THR A 72 -12.23 -13.54 -4.41
CA THR A 72 -12.70 -12.15 -4.27
C THR A 72 -11.61 -11.28 -3.66
N SER A 73 -11.28 -10.16 -4.32
CA SER A 73 -10.36 -9.18 -3.74
C SER A 73 -10.90 -8.62 -2.42
N ARG A 74 -10.06 -8.64 -1.39
CA ARG A 74 -10.33 -8.07 -0.06
C ARG A 74 -9.71 -6.69 0.18
N LEU A 75 -9.21 -6.03 -0.87
CA LEU A 75 -8.61 -4.71 -0.75
C LEU A 75 -9.66 -3.65 -0.40
N ALA A 76 -9.55 -3.07 0.79
CA ALA A 76 -10.49 -2.07 1.30
C ALA A 76 -10.19 -0.63 0.84
N GLN A 77 -8.94 -0.32 0.52
CA GLN A 77 -8.51 1.04 0.20
C GLN A 77 -7.29 1.11 -0.72
N TRP A 78 -7.04 2.29 -1.30
CA TRP A 78 -5.85 2.61 -2.08
C TRP A 78 -5.34 4.01 -1.72
N PRO A 79 -4.03 4.29 -1.75
CA PRO A 79 -2.91 3.34 -1.89
C PRO A 79 -2.68 2.51 -0.63
N VAL A 80 -1.88 1.45 -0.78
CA VAL A 80 -1.50 0.55 0.34
C VAL A 80 -0.08 0.81 0.85
N GLN A 81 0.78 1.46 0.07
CA GLN A 81 2.17 1.72 0.46
C GLN A 81 2.23 2.71 1.62
N ILE A 82 2.89 2.35 2.74
CA ILE A 82 3.01 3.19 3.95
C ILE A 82 3.49 4.59 3.58
N LYS A 83 4.48 4.71 2.68
CA LYS A 83 5.01 6.00 2.23
C LYS A 83 4.03 6.87 1.45
N LEU A 84 3.02 6.27 0.80
CA LEU A 84 2.08 6.98 -0.07
C LEU A 84 0.73 7.30 0.58
N VAL A 85 0.29 6.50 1.54
CA VAL A 85 -1.01 6.71 2.21
C VAL A 85 -1.05 8.07 2.94
N PRO A 86 -2.11 8.88 2.78
CA PRO A 86 -2.30 10.10 3.57
C PRO A 86 -2.59 9.76 5.03
N VAL A 87 -1.99 10.49 5.97
CA VAL A 87 -2.07 10.19 7.41
C VAL A 87 -3.47 10.33 8.02
N ASN A 88 -4.34 11.13 7.40
CA ASN A 88 -5.71 11.42 7.88
C ASN A 88 -6.78 10.91 6.89
N ALA A 89 -6.51 9.79 6.21
CA ALA A 89 -7.47 9.23 5.25
C ALA A 89 -8.74 8.72 5.97
N PRO A 90 -9.97 8.99 5.46
CA PRO A 90 -11.21 8.67 6.18
C PRO A 90 -11.42 7.18 6.50
N TYR A 91 -10.80 6.29 5.74
CA TYR A 91 -10.89 4.84 5.98
C TYR A 91 -10.16 4.39 7.25
N PHE A 92 -9.35 5.24 7.89
CA PHE A 92 -8.71 4.93 9.16
C PHE A 92 -9.62 5.07 10.37
N GLU A 93 -10.82 5.65 10.22
CA GLU A 93 -11.73 5.81 11.34
C GLU A 93 -12.34 4.47 11.76
N ASN A 94 -12.16 4.12 13.04
CA ASN A 94 -12.50 2.82 13.64
C ASN A 94 -11.96 1.61 12.85
N ALA A 95 -10.76 1.76 12.27
CA ALA A 95 -10.17 0.74 11.41
C ALA A 95 -9.50 -0.39 12.20
N GLN A 96 -9.47 -1.58 11.61
CA GLN A 96 -8.47 -2.61 11.94
C GLN A 96 -7.32 -2.43 10.95
N LEU A 97 -6.10 -2.22 11.43
CA LEU A 97 -4.93 -2.06 10.56
C LEU A 97 -4.26 -3.41 10.31
N LEU A 98 -3.94 -3.67 9.05
CA LEU A 98 -2.97 -4.68 8.67
C LEU A 98 -1.68 -3.95 8.25
N ILE A 99 -0.57 -4.22 8.91
CA ILE A 99 0.75 -3.70 8.56
C ILE A 99 1.61 -4.88 8.11
N ALA A 100 1.93 -4.96 6.83
CA ALA A 100 2.53 -6.14 6.24
C ALA A 100 3.83 -5.86 5.48
N ALA A 101 4.79 -6.78 5.57
CA ALA A 101 5.97 -6.72 4.71
C ALA A 101 5.60 -7.04 3.25
N ASP A 102 6.18 -6.32 2.27
CA ASP A 102 5.77 -6.43 0.85
C ASP A 102 5.73 -7.87 0.31
N CYS A 103 6.72 -8.69 0.65
CA CYS A 103 6.83 -10.07 0.18
C CYS A 103 5.77 -11.02 0.76
N THR A 104 5.09 -10.67 1.85
CA THR A 104 4.15 -11.57 2.54
C THR A 104 2.92 -11.92 1.70
N ALA A 105 2.40 -10.96 0.92
CA ALA A 105 1.28 -11.19 0.03
C ALA A 105 1.62 -12.12 -1.14
N TYR A 106 2.91 -12.18 -1.52
CA TYR A 106 3.40 -13.07 -2.55
C TYR A 106 3.80 -14.45 -2.01
N ALA A 107 4.25 -14.51 -0.76
CA ALA A 107 4.62 -15.77 -0.11
C ALA A 107 3.40 -16.59 0.33
N TYR A 108 2.37 -15.96 0.90
CA TYR A 108 1.20 -16.65 1.42
C TYR A 108 0.00 -16.52 0.47
N ALA A 109 -0.38 -17.61 -0.21
CA ALA A 109 -1.41 -17.61 -1.25
C ALA A 109 -2.78 -17.07 -0.77
N GLY A 110 -3.16 -17.32 0.48
CA GLY A 110 -4.44 -16.91 1.06
C GLY A 110 -4.47 -15.49 1.62
N PHE A 111 -3.52 -14.61 1.26
CA PHE A 111 -3.27 -13.36 1.97
C PHE A 111 -4.49 -12.43 2.04
N HIS A 112 -5.20 -12.28 0.92
CA HIS A 112 -6.38 -11.43 0.85
C HIS A 112 -7.47 -11.89 1.84
N GLU A 113 -7.81 -13.19 1.83
CA GLU A 113 -8.88 -13.70 2.69
C GLU A 113 -8.45 -13.75 4.16
N LYS A 114 -7.23 -14.18 4.46
CA LYS A 114 -6.76 -14.40 5.84
C LYS A 114 -6.41 -13.10 6.57
N PHE A 115 -5.81 -12.13 5.87
CA PHE A 115 -5.21 -10.95 6.50
C PHE A 115 -5.87 -9.65 6.08
N MET A 116 -6.18 -9.46 4.80
CA MET A 116 -6.71 -8.16 4.31
C MET A 116 -8.20 -7.98 4.58
N LYS A 117 -8.96 -9.07 4.66
CA LYS A 117 -10.40 -9.03 4.90
C LYS A 117 -10.71 -8.22 6.16
N ASP A 118 -11.58 -7.22 6.03
CA ASP A 118 -12.01 -6.29 7.08
C ASP A 118 -10.90 -5.39 7.66
N HIS A 119 -9.71 -5.37 7.04
CA HIS A 119 -8.56 -4.58 7.46
C HIS A 119 -8.19 -3.51 6.42
N VAL A 120 -7.78 -2.35 6.93
CA VAL A 120 -7.08 -1.33 6.15
C VAL A 120 -5.62 -1.76 6.02
N THR A 121 -5.20 -2.07 4.79
CA THR A 121 -3.90 -2.70 4.51
C THR A 121 -2.81 -1.68 4.21
N LEU A 122 -1.76 -1.64 5.04
CA LEU A 122 -0.55 -0.87 4.84
C LEU A 122 0.63 -1.82 4.59
N ILE A 123 1.42 -1.57 3.55
CA ILE A 123 2.59 -2.39 3.20
C ILE A 123 3.86 -1.57 3.14
N GLY A 124 4.99 -2.24 3.40
CA GLY A 124 6.32 -1.68 3.18
C GLY A 124 7.43 -2.70 3.43
N CYS A 125 8.63 -2.43 2.95
CA CYS A 125 9.82 -3.25 3.18
C CYS A 125 10.95 -2.40 3.76
N PRO A 126 11.27 -2.49 5.06
CA PRO A 126 12.29 -1.64 5.70
C PRO A 126 13.72 -1.87 5.16
N LYS A 127 13.93 -2.92 4.35
CA LYS A 127 15.21 -3.17 3.66
C LYS A 127 15.32 -2.37 2.35
N LEU A 128 14.22 -2.17 1.65
CA LEU A 128 14.19 -1.53 0.33
C LEU A 128 13.80 -0.06 0.43
N ASP A 129 12.95 0.26 1.40
CA ASP A 129 12.50 1.60 1.64
C ASP A 129 13.49 2.38 2.48
N GLU A 130 13.87 3.56 1.98
CA GLU A 130 14.59 4.55 2.78
C GLU A 130 13.71 5.07 3.92
N GLY A 131 14.32 5.26 5.10
CA GLY A 131 13.68 5.85 6.27
C GLY A 131 13.01 4.84 7.21
N ASP A 132 12.58 5.35 8.36
CA ASP A 132 11.88 4.60 9.40
C ASP A 132 10.38 4.84 9.31
N TYR A 133 9.56 3.79 9.26
CA TYR A 133 8.11 3.94 9.22
C TYR A 133 7.51 4.44 10.53
N ALA A 134 8.26 4.38 11.64
CA ALA A 134 7.75 4.68 12.97
C ALA A 134 7.07 6.06 13.07
N ASP A 135 7.66 7.09 12.46
CA ASP A 135 7.09 8.46 12.52
C ASP A 135 5.77 8.56 11.78
N LYS A 136 5.72 8.08 10.53
CA LYS A 136 4.50 8.14 9.74
C LYS A 136 3.38 7.25 10.31
N LEU A 137 3.75 6.09 10.83
CA LEU A 137 2.80 5.23 11.53
C LEU A 137 2.33 5.86 12.83
N ALA A 138 3.18 6.59 13.56
CA ALA A 138 2.78 7.32 14.76
C ALA A 138 1.76 8.41 14.43
N GLU A 139 1.93 9.13 13.32
CA GLU A 139 0.95 10.10 12.83
C GLU A 139 -0.39 9.43 12.47
N ILE A 140 -0.37 8.33 11.72
CA ILE A 140 -1.58 7.57 11.37
C ILE A 140 -2.28 7.07 12.64
N ILE A 141 -1.55 6.48 13.57
CA ILE A 141 -2.13 5.94 14.81
C ILE A 141 -2.65 7.09 15.68
N GLY A 142 -1.88 8.16 15.84
CA GLY A 142 -2.19 9.31 16.70
C GLY A 142 -3.42 10.08 16.22
N ASN A 143 -3.57 10.28 14.91
CA ASN A 143 -4.64 11.12 14.36
C ASN A 143 -5.96 10.40 14.11
N ASN A 144 -6.00 9.06 14.21
CA ASN A 144 -7.19 8.28 13.84
C ASN A 144 -7.64 7.31 14.95
N SER A 145 -8.88 6.83 14.89
CA SER A 145 -9.38 5.77 15.78
C SER A 145 -9.04 4.39 15.24
N ILE A 146 -8.05 3.71 15.82
CA ILE A 146 -7.62 2.37 15.41
C ILE A 146 -8.01 1.34 16.47
N ARG A 147 -8.75 0.30 16.07
CA ARG A 147 -9.26 -0.74 16.98
C ARG A 147 -8.24 -1.83 17.29
N SER A 148 -7.46 -2.24 16.30
CA SER A 148 -6.46 -3.30 16.42
C SER A 148 -5.41 -3.18 15.33
N ILE A 149 -4.22 -3.74 15.58
CA ILE A 149 -3.13 -3.80 14.60
C ILE A 149 -2.71 -5.25 14.40
N ARG A 150 -2.75 -5.74 13.17
CA ARG A 150 -2.14 -7.01 12.79
C ARG A 150 -0.87 -6.74 12.00
N ILE A 151 0.24 -7.29 12.47
CA ILE A 151 1.54 -7.20 11.82
C ILE A 151 1.80 -8.53 11.12
N VAL A 152 2.04 -8.51 9.81
CA VAL A 152 2.41 -9.72 9.06
C VAL A 152 3.80 -9.54 8.49
N ARG A 153 4.73 -10.38 8.93
CA ARG A 153 6.15 -10.29 8.55
C ARG A 153 6.67 -11.63 8.05
N MET A 154 7.77 -11.61 7.31
CA MET A 154 8.51 -12.83 7.02
C MET A 154 9.41 -13.22 8.20
N GLU A 155 9.80 -14.50 8.27
CA GLU A 155 10.73 -15.05 9.27
C GLU A 155 12.16 -14.46 9.15
N VAL A 156 12.50 -13.92 7.99
CA VAL A 156 13.81 -13.30 7.76
C VAL A 156 14.03 -12.06 8.63
N PRO A 157 15.28 -11.81 9.08
CA PRO A 157 15.58 -10.76 10.04
C PRO A 157 15.27 -9.36 9.52
N CYS A 158 15.35 -9.13 8.20
CA CYS A 158 15.06 -7.83 7.63
C CYS A 158 13.61 -7.37 7.84
N CYS A 159 12.67 -8.29 8.07
CA CYS A 159 11.28 -7.91 8.37
C CYS A 159 11.05 -7.55 9.84
N GLY A 160 12.00 -7.76 10.76
CA GLY A 160 11.86 -7.30 12.15
C GLY A 160 11.77 -5.78 12.29
N GLY A 161 12.31 -5.03 11.31
CA GLY A 161 12.20 -3.57 11.27
C GLY A 161 10.76 -3.07 11.18
N ILE A 162 9.85 -3.80 10.52
CA ILE A 162 8.46 -3.37 10.39
C ILE A 162 7.73 -3.47 11.73
N GLU A 163 7.95 -4.56 12.46
CA GLU A 163 7.37 -4.80 13.79
C GLU A 163 7.86 -3.74 14.79
N ASN A 164 9.17 -3.52 14.83
CA ASN A 164 9.77 -2.48 15.69
C ASN A 164 9.30 -1.07 15.34
N ALA A 165 9.01 -0.78 14.06
CA ALA A 165 8.44 0.49 13.67
C ALA A 165 7.01 0.66 14.20
N VAL A 166 6.19 -0.39 14.18
CA VAL A 166 4.82 -0.35 14.73
C VAL A 166 4.82 -0.16 16.24
N ILE A 167 5.67 -0.89 16.97
CA ILE A 167 5.78 -0.75 18.43
C ILE A 167 6.16 0.68 18.81
N ARG A 168 7.23 1.21 18.20
CA ARG A 168 7.65 2.61 18.42
C ARG A 168 6.59 3.62 17.99
N ALA A 169 5.82 3.33 16.95
CA ALA A 169 4.72 4.19 16.51
C ALA A 169 3.60 4.28 17.57
N MET A 170 3.23 3.15 18.17
CA MET A 170 2.27 3.12 19.28
C MET A 170 2.79 3.94 20.47
N GLU A 171 4.03 3.72 20.89
CA GLU A 171 4.69 4.49 21.96
C GLU A 171 4.67 6.00 21.67
N ARG A 172 5.12 6.42 20.47
CA ARG A 172 5.19 7.82 20.07
C ARG A 172 3.82 8.48 19.94
N SER A 173 2.82 7.73 19.49
CA SER A 173 1.44 8.21 19.37
C SER A 173 0.71 8.36 20.72
N GLY A 174 1.26 7.77 21.78
CA GLY A 174 0.61 7.69 23.09
C GLY A 174 -0.61 6.77 23.14
N LYS A 175 -0.82 5.93 22.12
CA LYS A 175 -1.95 4.99 22.05
C LYS A 175 -1.47 3.54 22.16
N MET A 176 -1.95 2.84 23.18
CA MET A 176 -1.78 1.40 23.32
C MET A 176 -2.96 0.68 22.67
N ILE A 177 -2.71 0.11 21.49
CA ILE A 177 -3.71 -0.62 20.70
C ILE A 177 -3.39 -2.11 20.75
N PRO A 178 -4.35 -3.02 20.96
CA PRO A 178 -4.09 -4.45 20.88
C PRO A 178 -3.47 -4.83 19.53
N TRP A 179 -2.33 -5.52 19.57
CA TRP A 179 -1.67 -5.98 18.36
C TRP A 179 -1.35 -7.48 18.37
N GLN A 180 -1.20 -8.03 17.18
CA GLN A 180 -0.81 -9.41 16.93
C GLN A 180 0.29 -9.43 15.87
N VAL A 181 1.31 -10.27 16.06
CA VAL A 181 2.33 -10.55 15.04
C VAL A 181 2.01 -11.90 14.39
N VAL A 182 2.18 -11.99 13.07
CA VAL A 182 2.10 -13.25 12.33
C VAL A 182 3.34 -13.38 11.48
N THR A 183 4.05 -14.50 11.65
CA THR A 183 5.30 -14.76 10.94
C THR A 183 5.07 -15.77 9.82
N ILE A 184 5.38 -15.38 8.58
CA ILE A 184 5.36 -16.24 7.40
C ILE A 184 6.78 -16.75 7.12
N ALA A 185 6.91 -18.06 6.97
CA ALA A 185 8.15 -18.72 6.62
C ALA A 185 8.52 -18.47 5.15
N CYS A 186 9.80 -18.70 4.79
CA CYS A 186 10.26 -18.54 3.41
C CYS A 186 9.53 -19.47 2.41
N ASP A 187 8.96 -20.58 2.88
CA ASP A 187 8.15 -21.52 2.10
C ASP A 187 6.66 -21.13 2.01
N GLY A 188 6.27 -19.99 2.59
CA GLY A 188 4.90 -19.49 2.57
C GLY A 188 3.99 -20.06 3.65
N THR A 189 4.49 -20.89 4.57
CA THR A 189 3.69 -21.37 5.71
C THR A 189 3.63 -20.36 6.85
N ILE A 190 2.57 -20.38 7.65
CA ILE A 190 2.49 -19.57 8.87
C ILE A 190 3.22 -20.32 9.98
N ARG A 191 4.12 -19.64 10.70
CA ARG A 191 4.73 -20.16 11.92
C ARG A 191 3.72 -20.04 13.06
N GLU A 192 3.47 -21.13 13.76
CA GLU A 192 2.74 -21.10 15.02
C GLU A 192 3.63 -20.40 16.08
N GLU A 193 3.05 -19.46 16.82
CA GLU A 193 3.73 -18.87 17.99
C GLU A 193 3.80 -19.92 19.09
N LEU A 194 4.98 -20.10 19.69
CA LEU A 194 5.21 -20.93 20.88
C LEU A 194 4.76 -20.21 22.16
#